data_AF-A0A950A493-F1
#
_entry.id   AF-A0A950A493-F1
#
_cell.length_a   1.000
_cell.length_b   1.000
_cell.length_c   1.000
_cell.angle_alpha   90.00
_cell.angle_beta   90.00
_cell.angle_gamma   90.00
#
_symmetry.space_group_name_H-M   'P 1'
#
loop_
_entity.id
_entity.type
_entity.pdbx_description
1 polymer ?
#
loop_
_entity_poly.entity_id
_entity_poly.type
_entity_poly.pdbx_seq_one_letter_code
_entity_poly.pdbx_strand_id
1 'polypeptide(L)' 'NQPEELGAHAEFMRDSVVPAMEDVRAAANKLEKVVADDLWPLPKYSEILFIK' A
#
# COMPACT_ATOMS: atom_id res chain seq x y z
N ASN A 1 -22.40 9.61 -19.44
CA ASN A 1 -21.12 9.08 -19.94
C ASN A 1 -20.18 10.23 -20.25
N GLN A 2 -19.46 10.73 -19.23
CA GLN A 2 -18.50 11.84 -19.36
C GLN A 2 -17.08 11.27 -19.24
N PRO A 3 -16.41 10.98 -20.37
CA PRO A 3 -15.07 10.39 -20.38
C PRO A 3 -13.98 11.33 -19.84
N GLU A 4 -14.21 12.64 -19.83
CA GLU A 4 -13.24 13.64 -19.32
C GLU A 4 -13.07 13.56 -17.79
N GLU A 5 -14.17 13.35 -17.05
CA GLU A 5 -14.16 13.11 -15.60
C GLU A 5 -13.37 11.84 -15.23
N LEU A 6 -13.46 10.78 -16.03
CA LEU A 6 -12.71 9.55 -15.82
C LEU A 6 -11.20 9.77 -16.01
N GLY A 7 -10.81 10.57 -17.01
CA GLY A 7 -9.41 10.92 -17.25
C GLY A 7 -8.82 11.72 -16.10
N ALA A 8 -9.49 12.79 -15.69
CA ALA A 8 -9.07 13.64 -14.57
C ALA A 8 -9.00 12.84 -13.25
N HIS A 9 -9.97 11.95 -13.01
CA HIS A 9 -9.95 11.07 -11.83
C HIS A 9 -8.77 10.10 -11.87
N ALA A 10 -8.47 9.49 -13.01
CA ALA A 10 -7.34 8.58 -13.15
C ALA A 10 -6.00 9.30 -12.93
N GLU A 11 -5.85 10.53 -13.43
CA GLU A 11 -4.68 11.37 -13.19
C GLU A 11 -4.52 11.72 -11.71
N PHE A 12 -5.60 12.12 -11.04
CA PHE A 12 -5.57 12.39 -9.60
C PHE A 12 -5.18 11.16 -8.78
N MET A 13 -5.74 9.99 -9.10
CA MET A 13 -5.39 8.74 -8.43
C MET A 13 -3.90 8.42 -8.61
N ARG A 14 -3.36 8.55 -9.82
CA ARG A 14 -1.94 8.31 -10.13
C ARG A 14 -1.01 9.29 -9.44
N ASP A 15 -1.34 10.58 -9.48
CA ASP A 15 -0.40 11.65 -9.09
C ASP A 15 -0.50 12.04 -7.62
N SER A 16 -1.63 11.76 -6.96
CA SER A 16 -1.86 12.11 -5.56
C SER A 16 -2.03 10.88 -4.66
N VAL A 17 -2.89 9.94 -5.05
CA VAL A 17 -3.26 8.82 -4.17
C VAL A 17 -2.19 7.74 -4.13
N VAL A 18 -1.66 7.34 -5.30
CA VAL A 18 -0.61 6.30 -5.36
C VAL A 18 0.65 6.71 -4.58
N PRO A 19 1.19 7.94 -4.73
CA PRO A 19 2.32 8.40 -3.91
C PRO A 19 2.04 8.37 -2.41
N ALA A 20 0.86 8.84 -1.98
CA ALA A 20 0.47 8.79 -0.56
C ALA A 20 0.38 7.34 -0.04
N MET A 21 -0.11 6.41 -0.87
CA MET A 21 -0.11 4.99 -0.52
C MET A 21 1.31 4.40 -0.45
N GLU A 22 2.25 4.88 -1.26
CA GLU A 22 3.66 4.50 -1.16
C GLU A 22 4.28 4.91 0.18
N ASP A 23 3.98 6.13 0.63
CA ASP A 23 4.47 6.64 1.92
C ASP A 23 3.93 5.81 3.09
N VAL A 24 2.63 5.50 3.07
CA VAL A 24 2.00 4.61 4.07
C VAL A 24 2.67 3.23 4.04
N ARG A 25 2.94 2.69 2.85
CA ARG A 25 3.63 1.40 2.69
C ARG A 25 5.04 1.43 3.26
N ALA A 26 5.80 2.50 3.02
CA ALA A 26 7.15 2.66 3.56
C ALA A 26 7.15 2.65 5.10
N ALA A 27 6.18 3.34 5.72
CA ALA A 27 5.99 3.30 7.17
C ALA A 27 5.64 1.90 7.68
N ALA A 28 4.70 1.21 7.02
CA ALA A 28 4.30 -0.15 7.36
C ALA A 28 5.47 -1.15 7.24
N ASN A 29 6.24 -1.10 6.15
CA ASN A 29 7.43 -1.94 5.94
C ASN A 29 8.50 -1.74 7.01
N LYS A 30 8.63 -0.52 7.54
CA LYS A 30 9.54 -0.24 8.66
C LYS A 30 9.02 -0.87 9.94
N LEU A 31 7.72 -0.76 10.20
CA LEU A 31 7.07 -1.32 11.37
C LEU A 31 7.12 -2.86 11.39
N GLU A 32 6.91 -3.51 10.24
CA GLU A 32 7.00 -4.98 10.11
C GLU A 32 8.35 -5.55 10.60
N LYS A 33 9.44 -4.79 10.47
CA LYS A 33 10.78 -5.22 10.89
C LYS A 33 11.05 -5.03 12.38
N VAL A 34 10.29 -4.19 13.07
CA VAL A 34 10.55 -3.79 14.46
C VAL A 34 9.47 -4.23 15.44
N VAL A 35 8.25 -4.46 14.95
CA VAL A 35 7.16 -4.99 15.76
C VAL A 35 7.31 -6.51 15.84
N ALA A 36 7.12 -7.05 17.05
CA ALA A 36 7.16 -8.48 17.29
C ALA A 36 6.04 -9.22 16.54
N ASP A 37 6.33 -10.45 16.10
CA ASP A 37 5.46 -11.26 15.24
C ASP A 37 4.07 -11.51 15.85
N ASP A 38 4.01 -11.69 17.17
CA ASP A 38 2.79 -11.94 17.93
C ASP A 38 1.89 -10.71 18.08
N LEU A 39 2.43 -9.51 17.83
CA LEU A 39 1.73 -8.23 17.89
C LEU A 39 1.44 -7.64 16.50
N TRP A 40 1.95 -8.24 15.42
CA TRP A 40 1.74 -7.77 14.06
C TRP A 40 0.41 -8.32 13.49
N PRO A 41 -0.60 -7.49 13.20
CA PRO A 41 -1.95 -7.96 12.90
C PRO A 41 -2.16 -8.44 11.45
N LEU A 42 -1.15 -8.29 10.59
CA LEU A 42 -1.21 -8.64 9.17
C LEU A 42 -0.22 -9.76 8.86
N PRO A 43 -0.51 -10.66 7.90
CA PRO A 43 0.50 -11.59 7.41
C PRO A 43 1.72 -10.83 6.88
N LYS A 44 2.91 -11.29 7.25
CA LYS A 44 4.16 -10.67 6.79
C LYS A 44 4.34 -10.87 5.29
N TYR A 45 5.06 -9.97 4.64
CA TYR A 45 5.36 -10.10 3.21
C TYR A 45 6.07 -11.42 2.89
N SER A 46 6.92 -11.92 3.79
CA SER A 46 7.57 -13.22 3.64
C SER A 46 6.59 -14.40 3.63
N GLU A 47 5.50 -14.31 4.38
CA GLU A 47 4.48 -15.37 4.47
C GLU A 47 3.55 -15.33 3.26
N ILE A 48 3.25 -14.13 2.75
CA ILE A 48 2.44 -13.93 1.54
C ILE A 48 3.21 -14.36 0.29
N LEU A 49 4.49 -14.00 0.18
CA LEU A 49 5.32 -14.29 -0.99
C LEU A 49 5.87 -15.72 -1.02
N PHE A 50 6.04 -16.34 0.16
CA PHE A 50 6.51 -17.71 0.28
C PHE A 50 5.51 -18.50 1.12
N ILE A 51 4.47 -19.02 0.46
CA ILE A 51 3.61 -20.06 1.04
C ILE A 51 4.52 -21.26 1.35
N LYS A 52 4.55 -21.67 2.61
CA LYS A 52 5.20 -22.90 3.06
C LYS A 52 4.16 -23.96 3.34
#